data_AF-A0AAV5AEA9-F1
#
_entry.id   AF-A0AAV5AEA9-F1
#
_cell.length_a   1.000
_cell.length_b   1.000
_cell.length_c   1.000
_cell.angle_alpha   90.00
_cell.angle_beta   90.00
_cell.angle_gamma   90.00
#
_symmetry.space_group_name_H-M   'P 1'
#
loop_
_entity.id
_entity.type
_entity.pdbx_description
1 polymer ?
#
loop_
_entity_poly.entity_id
_entity_poly.type
_entity_poly.pdbx_seq_one_letter_code
_entity_poly.pdbx_strand_id
1 'polypeptide(L)'
;MVEHTTEVEIFTQMSLISLLAVTAIYIVAHTGANRVLPKNASLTDRITFIWMGFSQKCVRPLFVLSSQNIENNNNSGKEYAKADLKWGIADPTVVSLEYLTVLGAGPIAIYILYLLIKNDSTRHYWIVVISTAELYGGWVVIPLWLMWDSYGHIASSLRQVQAISQGKRRA
;
A
#
# COMPACT_ATOMS: atom_id res chain seq x y z
N MET A 1 -38.81 16.88 -24.62
CA MET A 1 -38.04 16.74 -23.37
C MET A 1 -38.18 15.27 -22.97
N VAL A 2 -37.29 14.43 -23.49
CA VAL A 2 -37.35 12.97 -23.27
C VAL A 2 -36.54 12.71 -22.00
N GLU A 3 -37.22 12.35 -20.92
CA GLU A 3 -36.57 11.81 -19.72
C GLU A 3 -35.96 10.46 -20.08
N HIS A 4 -34.65 10.43 -20.24
CA HIS A 4 -33.90 9.18 -20.19
C HIS A 4 -33.81 8.76 -18.72
N THR A 5 -34.69 7.85 -18.30
CA THR A 5 -34.49 7.06 -17.09
C THR A 5 -33.33 6.11 -17.35
N THR A 6 -32.10 6.56 -17.09
CA THR A 6 -30.93 5.67 -17.08
C THR A 6 -31.10 4.75 -15.87
N GLU A 7 -31.48 3.50 -16.11
CA GLU A 7 -31.36 2.46 -15.07
C GLU A 7 -29.89 2.44 -14.62
N VAL A 8 -29.68 2.66 -13.32
CA VAL A 8 -28.34 2.62 -12.74
C VAL A 8 -27.90 1.17 -12.73
N GLU A 9 -27.20 0.73 -13.78
CA GLU A 9 -26.54 -0.58 -13.79
C GLU A 9 -25.51 -0.62 -12.65
N ILE A 10 -25.87 -1.34 -11.59
CA ILE A 10 -25.07 -1.50 -10.37
C ILE A 10 -23.78 -2.31 -10.62
N PHE A 11 -23.70 -3.02 -11.75
CA PHE A 11 -22.57 -3.88 -12.09
C PHE A 11 -22.23 -3.77 -13.58
N THR A 12 -21.30 -2.87 -13.89
CA THR A 12 -20.82 -2.64 -15.26
C THR A 12 -19.65 -3.57 -15.62
N GLN A 13 -19.35 -3.68 -16.91
CA GLN A 13 -18.16 -4.39 -17.40
C GLN A 13 -16.85 -3.88 -16.75
N MET A 14 -16.78 -2.59 -16.41
CA MET A 14 -15.64 -1.99 -15.69
C MET A 14 -15.55 -2.47 -14.23
N SER A 15 -16.67 -2.61 -13.54
CA SER A 15 -16.71 -3.20 -12.19
C SER A 15 -16.23 -4.65 -12.18
N LEU A 16 -16.56 -5.43 -13.22
CA LEU A 16 -16.07 -6.80 -13.37
C LEU A 16 -14.55 -6.86 -13.62
N ILE A 17 -14.05 -6.03 -14.55
CA ILE A 17 -12.62 -6.00 -14.88
C ILE A 17 -11.78 -5.54 -13.69
N SER A 18 -12.22 -4.52 -12.95
CA SER A 18 -11.53 -4.04 -11.76
C SER A 18 -11.52 -5.10 -10.64
N LEU A 19 -12.63 -5.82 -10.44
CA LEU A 19 -12.69 -6.91 -9.47
C LEU A 19 -11.73 -8.07 -9.84
N LEU A 20 -11.70 -8.46 -11.12
CA LEU A 20 -10.78 -9.49 -11.61
C LEU A 20 -9.31 -9.05 -11.48
N ALA A 21 -9.00 -7.77 -11.75
CA ALA A 21 -7.65 -7.25 -11.57
C ALA A 21 -7.21 -7.28 -10.10
N VAL A 22 -8.06 -6.84 -9.17
CA VAL A 22 -7.79 -6.85 -7.72
C VAL A 22 -7.58 -8.27 -7.20
N THR A 23 -8.45 -9.20 -7.61
CA THR A 23 -8.34 -10.61 -7.21
C THR A 23 -7.09 -11.28 -7.79
N ALA A 24 -6.72 -10.99 -9.03
CA ALA A 24 -5.49 -11.49 -9.63
C ALA A 24 -4.24 -11.02 -8.87
N ILE A 25 -4.16 -9.71 -8.54
CA ILE A 25 -3.05 -9.15 -7.74
C ILE A 25 -2.99 -9.81 -6.37
N TYR A 26 -4.14 -9.97 -5.70
CA TYR A 26 -4.21 -10.65 -4.41
C TYR A 26 -3.69 -12.09 -4.48
N ILE A 27 -4.07 -12.86 -5.51
CA ILE A 27 -3.61 -14.24 -5.70
C ILE A 27 -2.10 -14.29 -5.91
N VAL A 28 -1.54 -13.39 -6.73
CA VAL A 28 -0.09 -13.30 -6.94
C VAL A 28 0.64 -12.97 -5.63
N ALA A 29 0.14 -11.99 -4.87
CA ALA A 29 0.70 -11.62 -3.58
C ALA A 29 0.61 -12.76 -2.55
N HIS A 30 -0.52 -13.46 -2.49
CA HIS A 30 -0.75 -14.57 -1.56
C HIS A 30 0.13 -15.79 -1.90
N THR A 31 0.22 -16.15 -3.17
CA THR A 31 1.11 -17.23 -3.63
C THR A 31 2.58 -16.87 -3.46
N GLY A 32 2.94 -15.61 -3.71
CA GLY A 32 4.28 -15.07 -3.45
C GLY A 32 4.65 -15.16 -1.96
N ALA A 33 3.75 -14.73 -1.06
CA ALA A 33 3.97 -14.81 0.37
C ALA A 33 4.24 -16.26 0.84
N ASN A 34 3.48 -17.22 0.33
CA ASN A 34 3.63 -18.62 0.73
C ASN A 34 4.86 -19.32 0.12
N ARG A 35 5.39 -18.82 -1.01
CA ARG A 35 6.57 -19.39 -1.69
C ARG A 35 7.89 -18.74 -1.26
N VAL A 36 7.86 -17.45 -0.98
CA VAL A 36 9.05 -16.62 -0.81
C VAL A 36 9.41 -16.41 0.66
N LEU A 37 8.42 -16.37 1.56
CA LEU A 37 8.69 -16.30 2.99
C LEU A 37 9.10 -17.68 3.56
N PRO A 38 9.98 -17.71 4.57
CA PRO A 38 10.32 -18.94 5.28
C PRO A 38 9.07 -19.56 5.93
N LYS A 39 9.01 -20.90 5.99
CA LYS A 39 7.83 -21.62 6.52
C LYS A 39 7.48 -21.24 7.97
N ASN A 40 8.48 -20.80 8.74
CA ASN A 40 8.34 -20.35 10.13
C ASN A 40 7.92 -18.87 10.27
N ALA A 41 7.63 -18.16 9.17
CA ALA A 41 7.23 -16.75 9.22
C ALA A 41 5.88 -16.58 9.94
N SER A 42 5.80 -15.54 10.76
CA SER A 42 4.58 -15.17 11.48
C SER A 42 3.44 -14.85 10.51
N LEU A 43 2.20 -15.03 10.97
CA LEU A 43 1.02 -14.56 10.22
C LEU A 43 1.10 -13.05 9.97
N THR A 44 1.65 -12.28 10.91
CA THR A 44 1.90 -10.84 10.75
C THR A 44 2.85 -10.56 9.58
N ASP A 45 3.95 -11.30 9.46
CA ASP A 45 4.91 -11.13 8.37
C ASP A 45 4.27 -11.48 7.01
N ARG A 46 3.44 -12.51 6.97
CA ARG A 46 2.69 -12.91 5.76
C ARG A 46 1.66 -11.86 5.34
N ILE A 47 0.88 -11.34 6.30
CA ILE A 47 -0.08 -10.26 6.06
C ILE A 47 0.64 -9.00 5.59
N THR A 48 1.77 -8.67 6.22
CA THR A 48 2.60 -7.52 5.82
C THR A 48 3.13 -7.70 4.40
N PHE A 49 3.62 -8.89 4.05
CA PHE A 49 4.09 -9.18 2.69
C PHE A 49 2.97 -9.03 1.66
N ILE A 50 1.77 -9.57 1.95
CA ILE A 50 0.60 -9.42 1.09
C ILE A 50 0.21 -7.95 0.97
N TRP A 51 0.22 -7.20 2.07
CA TRP A 51 -0.08 -5.76 2.06
C TRP A 51 0.90 -4.98 1.20
N MET A 52 2.21 -5.21 1.36
CA MET A 52 3.25 -4.55 0.56
C MET A 52 3.14 -4.93 -0.93
N GLY A 53 2.83 -6.19 -1.24
CA GLY A 53 2.63 -6.69 -2.60
C GLY A 53 1.32 -6.22 -3.26
N PHE A 54 0.27 -6.01 -2.46
CA PHE A 54 -1.00 -5.42 -2.90
C PHE A 54 -0.94 -3.90 -3.00
N SER A 55 0.03 -3.25 -2.33
CA SER A 55 0.08 -1.80 -2.23
C SER A 55 0.02 -1.17 -3.62
N GLN A 56 -1.01 -0.34 -3.81
CA GLN A 56 -1.40 0.21 -5.11
C GLN A 56 -0.38 1.16 -5.73
N LYS A 57 0.78 1.35 -5.08
CA LYS A 57 1.86 2.26 -5.46
C LYS A 57 2.51 1.87 -6.80
N CYS A 58 2.44 0.60 -7.20
CA CYS A 58 2.90 0.16 -8.53
C CYS A 58 1.84 0.36 -9.64
N VAL A 59 0.55 0.39 -9.31
CA VAL A 59 -0.58 0.42 -10.28
C VAL A 59 -1.11 1.83 -10.52
N ARG A 60 -0.91 2.73 -9.54
CA ARG A 60 -1.34 4.13 -9.59
C ARG A 60 -0.68 5.04 -10.65
N PRO A 61 0.55 4.80 -11.17
CA PRO A 61 1.09 5.65 -12.24
C PRO A 61 0.33 5.52 -13.56
N LEU A 62 -0.45 4.45 -13.77
CA LEU A 62 -1.34 4.35 -14.93
C LEU A 62 -2.47 5.39 -14.87
N PHE A 63 -2.90 5.81 -13.68
CA PHE A 63 -3.95 6.80 -13.51
C PHE A 63 -3.45 8.24 -13.72
N VAL A 64 -2.24 8.58 -13.28
CA VAL A 64 -1.64 9.92 -13.49
C VAL A 64 -1.30 10.17 -14.95
N LEU A 65 -0.77 9.17 -15.64
CA LEU A 65 -0.54 9.26 -17.09
C LEU A 65 -1.87 9.25 -17.87
N SER A 66 -2.91 8.59 -17.34
CA SER A 66 -4.26 8.63 -17.92
C SER A 66 -4.99 9.94 -17.64
N SER A 67 -4.73 10.64 -16.53
CA SER A 67 -5.40 11.90 -16.18
C SER A 67 -4.90 13.08 -17.03
N GLN A 68 -3.60 13.07 -17.39
CA GLN A 68 -3.02 14.02 -18.35
C GLN A 68 -3.55 13.84 -19.79
N ASN A 69 -4.17 12.69 -20.10
CA ASN A 69 -4.75 12.39 -21.42
C ASN A 69 -6.29 12.54 -21.45
N ILE A 70 -6.93 13.05 -20.40
CA ILE A 70 -8.41 13.21 -20.34
C ILE A 70 -8.93 14.19 -21.39
N GLU A 71 -8.10 15.11 -21.88
CA GLU A 71 -8.49 16.03 -22.96
C GLU A 71 -8.66 15.31 -24.31
N ASN A 72 -8.02 14.15 -24.51
CA ASN A 72 -7.86 13.54 -25.85
C ASN A 72 -8.54 12.16 -26.02
N ASN A 73 -9.08 11.53 -24.96
CA ASN A 73 -9.66 10.18 -25.06
C ASN A 73 -10.97 10.03 -24.26
N ASN A 74 -11.97 9.42 -24.88
CA ASN A 74 -13.37 9.72 -24.62
C ASN A 74 -14.05 8.82 -23.57
N ASN A 75 -13.38 7.79 -23.01
CA ASN A 75 -14.13 6.62 -22.53
C ASN A 75 -13.94 6.17 -21.05
N SER A 76 -12.96 6.67 -20.27
CA SER A 76 -12.72 6.10 -18.91
C SER A 76 -12.32 7.09 -17.81
N GLY A 77 -11.58 8.16 -18.11
CA GLY A 77 -11.23 9.18 -17.11
C GLY A 77 -12.44 10.00 -16.61
N LYS A 78 -13.49 10.11 -17.44
CA LYS A 78 -14.70 10.88 -17.13
C LYS A 78 -15.59 10.21 -16.07
N GLU A 79 -15.67 8.88 -16.05
CA GLU A 79 -16.44 8.14 -15.05
C GLU A 79 -15.78 8.23 -13.66
N TYR A 80 -14.44 8.18 -13.63
CA TYR A 80 -13.66 8.34 -12.39
C TYR A 80 -13.74 9.77 -11.83
N ALA A 81 -13.66 10.79 -12.70
CA ALA A 81 -13.87 12.19 -12.33
C ALA A 81 -15.30 12.46 -11.81
N LYS A 82 -16.29 11.67 -12.26
CA LYS A 82 -17.69 11.75 -11.82
C LYS A 82 -17.89 11.10 -10.44
N ALA A 83 -17.10 10.09 -10.10
CA ALA A 83 -17.16 9.41 -8.80
C ALA A 83 -16.52 10.25 -7.67
N ASP A 84 -15.52 11.09 -8.00
CA ASP A 84 -14.86 11.95 -7.02
C ASP A 84 -14.20 13.16 -7.72
N LEU A 85 -14.72 14.36 -7.43
CA LEU A 85 -14.44 15.60 -8.17
C LEU A 85 -12.94 15.97 -8.17
N LYS A 86 -12.20 15.53 -7.15
CA LYS A 86 -10.77 15.78 -6.99
C LYS A 86 -9.89 15.08 -8.03
N TRP A 87 -10.46 14.13 -8.77
CA TRP A 87 -9.78 13.45 -9.88
C TRP A 87 -10.16 14.03 -11.24
N GLY A 88 -11.12 14.96 -11.30
CA GLY A 88 -11.46 15.72 -12.50
C GLY A 88 -10.52 16.89 -12.79
N ILE A 89 -9.69 17.27 -11.81
CA ILE A 89 -8.69 18.33 -11.91
C ILE A 89 -7.37 17.73 -11.43
N ALA A 90 -6.34 17.75 -12.28
CA ALA A 90 -5.00 17.32 -11.90
C ALA A 90 -4.35 18.39 -10.99
N ASP A 91 -4.71 18.40 -9.72
CA ASP A 91 -4.09 19.31 -8.74
C ASP A 91 -2.59 18.98 -8.60
N PRO A 92 -1.68 19.95 -8.78
CA PRO A 92 -0.25 19.72 -8.74
C PRO A 92 0.25 19.11 -7.41
N THR A 93 -0.43 19.40 -6.30
CA THR A 93 -0.08 18.88 -4.97
C THR A 93 -0.39 17.39 -4.87
N VAL A 94 -1.56 16.98 -5.38
CA VAL A 94 -1.98 15.57 -5.44
C VAL A 94 -1.03 14.80 -6.36
N VAL A 95 -0.77 15.32 -7.55
CA VAL A 95 0.14 14.69 -8.52
C VAL A 95 1.56 14.55 -7.94
N SER A 96 2.06 15.58 -7.24
CA SER A 96 3.37 15.54 -6.59
C SER A 96 3.45 14.48 -5.48
N LEU A 97 2.40 14.36 -4.67
CA LEU A 97 2.28 13.30 -3.64
C LEU A 97 2.23 11.91 -4.26
N GLU A 98 1.58 11.76 -5.42
CA GLU A 98 1.55 10.49 -6.15
C GLU A 98 2.93 10.12 -6.70
N TYR A 99 3.68 11.05 -7.30
CA TYR A 99 5.05 10.78 -7.71
C TYR A 99 5.97 10.44 -6.53
N LEU A 100 5.84 11.15 -5.40
CA LEU A 100 6.63 10.89 -4.19
C LEU A 100 6.33 9.50 -3.60
N THR A 101 5.06 9.10 -3.59
CA THR A 101 4.67 7.78 -3.07
C THR A 101 5.01 6.64 -4.02
N VAL A 102 5.05 6.88 -5.33
CA VAL A 102 5.50 5.89 -6.33
C VAL A 102 7.03 5.74 -6.29
N LEU A 103 7.79 6.83 -6.42
CA LEU A 103 9.25 6.80 -6.52
C LEU A 103 9.94 6.59 -5.16
N GLY A 104 9.34 7.06 -4.07
CA GLY A 104 9.88 6.87 -2.73
C GLY A 104 9.39 5.57 -2.09
N ALA A 105 8.08 5.46 -1.88
CA ALA A 105 7.53 4.34 -1.12
C ALA A 105 7.49 3.02 -1.91
N GLY A 106 7.49 3.05 -3.26
CA GLY A 106 7.59 1.84 -4.09
C GLY A 106 8.91 1.07 -3.87
N PRO A 107 10.09 1.69 -4.08
CA PRO A 107 11.37 1.06 -3.80
C PRO A 107 11.54 0.64 -2.33
N ILE A 108 11.03 1.44 -1.39
CA ILE A 108 11.05 1.09 0.04
C ILE A 108 10.21 -0.14 0.32
N ALA A 109 9.03 -0.30 -0.31
CA ALA A 109 8.20 -1.49 -0.16
C ALA A 109 8.93 -2.75 -0.65
N ILE A 110 9.59 -2.68 -1.81
CA ILE A 110 10.41 -3.80 -2.34
C ILE A 110 11.57 -4.10 -1.40
N TYR A 111 12.20 -3.08 -0.83
CA TYR A 111 13.26 -3.25 0.14
C TYR A 111 12.77 -3.92 1.44
N ILE A 112 11.58 -3.57 1.93
CA ILE A 112 10.95 -4.24 3.08
C ILE A 112 10.65 -5.71 2.76
N LEU A 113 10.16 -6.02 1.57
CA LEU A 113 9.97 -7.41 1.13
C LEU A 113 11.29 -8.20 1.16
N TYR A 114 12.38 -7.59 0.71
CA TYR A 114 13.71 -8.18 0.79
C TYR A 114 14.17 -8.42 2.24
N LEU A 115 13.94 -7.47 3.15
CA LEU A 115 14.25 -7.60 4.57
C LEU A 115 13.38 -8.66 5.27
N LEU A 116 12.12 -8.82 4.86
CA LEU A 116 11.22 -9.88 5.32
C LEU A 116 11.74 -11.26 4.93
N ILE A 117 12.26 -11.41 3.69
CA ILE A 117 12.87 -12.66 3.23
C ILE A 117 14.13 -13.00 4.03
N LYS A 118 14.96 -11.99 4.30
CA LYS A 118 16.17 -12.14 5.12
C LYS A 118 15.90 -12.34 6.61
N ASN A 119 14.66 -12.15 7.06
CA ASN A 119 14.27 -12.16 8.47
C ASN A 119 15.13 -11.21 9.35
N ASP A 120 15.45 -10.04 8.81
CA ASP A 120 16.22 -9.02 9.53
C ASP A 120 15.31 -8.19 10.45
N SER A 121 15.77 -7.86 11.66
CA SER A 121 15.03 -7.04 12.63
C SER A 121 14.93 -5.57 12.20
N THR A 122 15.80 -5.10 11.31
CA THR A 122 15.75 -3.74 10.74
C THR A 122 14.46 -3.48 9.94
N ARG A 123 13.72 -4.53 9.55
CA ARG A 123 12.43 -4.42 8.85
C ARG A 123 11.42 -3.55 9.60
N HIS A 124 11.37 -3.64 10.93
CA HIS A 124 10.38 -2.93 11.74
C HIS A 124 10.55 -1.41 11.65
N TYR A 125 11.79 -0.93 11.52
CA TYR A 125 12.05 0.49 11.30
C TYR A 125 11.46 0.97 9.97
N TRP A 126 11.73 0.24 8.88
CA TRP A 126 11.24 0.60 7.55
C TRP A 126 9.73 0.46 7.42
N ILE A 127 9.11 -0.49 8.12
CA ILE A 127 7.65 -0.64 8.20
C ILE A 127 7.02 0.62 8.84
N VAL A 128 7.61 1.18 9.90
CA VAL A 128 7.11 2.44 10.50
C VAL A 128 7.23 3.62 9.52
N VAL A 129 8.35 3.72 8.81
CA VAL A 129 8.59 4.79 7.81
C VAL A 129 7.55 4.72 6.69
N ILE A 130 7.30 3.53 6.12
CA ILE A 130 6.34 3.39 5.04
C ILE A 130 4.89 3.56 5.53
N SER A 131 4.55 3.08 6.73
CA SER A 131 3.23 3.31 7.32
C SER A 131 2.92 4.80 7.48
N THR A 132 3.92 5.60 7.84
CA THR A 132 3.77 7.05 7.93
C THR A 132 3.47 7.67 6.56
N ALA A 133 4.18 7.23 5.52
CA ALA A 133 3.89 7.65 4.14
C ALA A 133 2.50 7.21 3.66
N GLU A 134 1.99 6.07 4.12
CA GLU A 134 0.64 5.60 3.80
C GLU A 134 -0.47 6.39 4.49
N LEU A 135 -0.22 6.90 5.70
CA LEU A 135 -1.12 7.84 6.38
C LEU A 135 -1.30 9.13 5.59
N TYR A 136 -0.21 9.68 5.04
CA TYR A 136 -0.28 10.84 4.14
C TYR A 136 -1.02 10.53 2.83
N GLY A 137 -0.98 9.28 2.37
CA GLY A 137 -1.72 8.79 1.20
C GLY A 137 -3.19 8.47 1.46
N GLY A 138 -3.71 8.74 2.66
CA GLY A 138 -5.12 8.56 3.03
C GLY A 138 -5.50 7.17 3.57
N TRP A 139 -4.54 6.26 3.76
CA TRP A 139 -4.78 4.95 4.38
C TRP A 139 -4.48 5.00 5.88
N VAL A 140 -5.46 4.71 6.72
CA VAL A 140 -5.34 4.92 8.18
C VAL A 140 -5.26 3.62 8.97
N VAL A 141 -6.20 2.70 8.78
CA VAL A 141 -6.38 1.56 9.69
C VAL A 141 -5.22 0.56 9.64
N ILE A 142 -4.84 0.12 8.44
CA ILE A 142 -3.81 -0.92 8.27
C ILE A 142 -2.40 -0.38 8.55
N PRO A 143 -2.04 0.84 8.10
CA PRO A 143 -0.75 1.45 8.45
C PRO A 143 -0.57 1.65 9.96
N LEU A 144 -1.63 2.07 10.68
CA LEU A 144 -1.59 2.21 12.14
C LEU A 144 -1.35 0.88 12.85
N TRP A 145 -2.00 -0.19 12.38
CA TRP A 145 -1.80 -1.52 12.95
C TRP A 145 -0.37 -2.03 12.73
N LEU A 146 0.16 -1.91 11.51
CA LEU A 146 1.55 -2.29 11.19
C LEU A 146 2.58 -1.49 12.01
N MET A 147 2.28 -0.22 12.23
CA MET A 147 3.10 0.67 13.02
C MET A 147 3.10 0.26 14.49
N TRP A 148 1.93 -0.04 15.06
CA TRP A 148 1.79 -0.54 16.43
C TRP A 148 2.57 -1.84 16.66
N ASP A 149 2.41 -2.81 15.76
CA ASP A 149 3.12 -4.09 15.81
C ASP A 149 4.64 -3.88 15.81
N SER A 150 5.14 -3.09 14.85
CA SER A 150 6.56 -2.79 14.72
C SER A 150 7.12 -2.02 15.92
N TYR A 151 6.36 -1.07 16.47
CA TYR A 151 6.76 -0.35 17.69
C TYR A 151 6.87 -1.29 18.90
N GLY A 152 5.98 -2.28 19.03
CA GLY A 152 6.06 -3.29 20.09
C GLY A 152 7.35 -4.11 20.03
N HIS A 153 7.74 -4.55 18.83
CA HIS A 153 9.00 -5.27 18.60
C HIS A 153 10.23 -4.43 18.91
N ILE A 154 10.24 -3.16 18.50
CA ILE A 154 11.35 -2.24 18.77
C ILE A 154 11.44 -1.96 20.28
N ALA A 155 10.33 -1.60 20.94
CA ALA A 155 10.32 -1.26 22.35
C ALA A 155 10.74 -2.45 23.25
N SER A 156 10.30 -3.67 22.92
CA SER A 156 10.68 -4.87 23.66
C SER A 156 12.18 -5.16 23.55
N SER A 157 12.77 -5.06 22.36
CA SER A 157 14.21 -5.24 22.16
C SER A 157 15.04 -4.19 22.90
N LEU A 158 14.63 -2.92 22.89
CA LEU A 158 15.32 -1.85 23.63
C LEU A 158 15.27 -2.07 25.14
N ARG A 159 14.14 -2.52 25.69
CA ARG A 159 14.01 -2.87 27.11
C ARG A 159 14.94 -4.01 27.51
N GLN A 160 15.09 -5.03 26.67
CA GLN A 160 16.03 -6.13 26.91
C GLN A 160 17.48 -5.65 26.94
N VAL A 161 17.88 -4.82 25.96
CA VAL A 161 19.22 -4.22 25.91
C VAL A 161 19.48 -3.36 27.15
N GLN A 162 18.50 -2.57 27.59
CA GLN A 162 18.60 -1.78 28.81
C GLN A 162 18.80 -2.66 30.05
N ALA A 163 18.01 -3.73 30.20
CA ALA A 163 18.13 -4.67 31.31
C ALA A 163 19.53 -5.32 31.37
N ILE A 164 20.07 -5.73 30.23
CA ILE A 164 21.43 -6.30 30.12
C ILE A 164 22.48 -5.25 30.50
N SER A 165 22.36 -4.02 29.98
CA SER A 165 23.32 -2.94 30.28
C SER A 165 23.32 -2.55 31.76
N GLN A 166 22.15 -2.54 32.42
CA GLN A 166 22.02 -2.27 33.84
C GLN A 166 22.57 -3.43 34.69
N GLY A 167 22.34 -4.69 34.27
CA GLY A 167 22.94 -5.86 34.91
C GLY A 167 24.46 -5.82 34.89
N LYS A 168 25.07 -5.43 33.76
CA LYS A 168 26.53 -5.27 33.63
C LYS A 168 27.10 -4.12 34.48
N ARG A 169 26.31 -3.08 34.76
CA ARG A 169 26.71 -1.97 35.65
C ARG A 169 26.62 -2.33 37.14
N ARG A 170 25.88 -3.38 37.48
CA ARG A 170 25.64 -3.83 38.86
C ARG A 170 26.52 -5.02 39.27
N ALA A 171 27.25 -5.61 38.33
CA ALA A 171 28.25 -6.66 38.54
C ALA A 171 29.65 -6.02 38.62
#